data_AF-A0A7Y4RJR7-F1
#
_entry.id   AF-A0A7Y4RJR7-F1
#
_cell.length_a   1.000
_cell.length_b   1.000
_cell.length_c   1.000
_cell.angle_alpha   90.00
_cell.angle_beta   90.00
_cell.angle_gamma   90.00
#
_symmetry.space_group_name_H-M   'P 1'
#
loop_
_entity.id
_entity.type
_entity.pdbx_description
1 polymer ?
#
loop_
_entity_poly.entity_id
_entity_poly.type
_entity_poly.pdbx_seq_one_letter_code
_entity_poly.pdbx_strand_id
1 'polypeptide(L)'
;MKKLILLTLIVILTACSTAAPSELDRNHQTWQDSGITHYRFSLHIGCFCVFRDQMPITVEVQNGEIISMTYPDGTLVAETDPSYGTFSQHATIERLFSELEAGLAGDAEEVTVTYDSTRGFPSEIYFDYIQAAADDEISLSVSNFKALN
;
A
#
# COMPACT_ATOMS: atom_id res chain seq x y z
N MET A 1 59.90 38.99 5.80
CA MET A 1 59.38 38.66 4.45
C MET A 1 58.14 37.78 4.61
N LYS A 2 57.04 38.16 3.93
CA LYS A 2 55.78 37.44 3.68
C LYS A 2 55.96 35.90 3.73
N LYS A 3 54.97 35.12 4.19
CA LYS A 3 53.70 34.87 3.48
C LYS A 3 52.57 34.54 4.46
N LEU A 4 51.48 35.31 4.37
CA LEU A 4 50.16 34.94 4.85
C LEU A 4 49.65 33.80 3.95
N ILE A 5 49.32 32.65 4.52
CA ILE A 5 48.52 31.62 3.84
C ILE A 5 47.09 31.79 4.34
N LEU A 6 46.25 32.36 3.48
CA LEU A 6 44.83 32.53 3.69
C LEU A 6 44.16 31.17 3.49
N LEU A 7 43.69 30.55 4.58
CA LEU A 7 42.91 29.31 4.53
C LEU A 7 41.46 29.67 4.25
N THR A 8 41.03 29.58 2.99
CA THR A 8 39.64 29.81 2.60
C THR A 8 38.81 28.59 3.00
N LEU A 9 38.00 28.73 4.06
CA LEU A 9 37.04 27.73 4.50
C LEU A 9 35.81 27.79 3.58
N ILE A 10 35.73 26.87 2.61
CA ILE A 10 34.53 26.71 1.77
C ILE A 10 33.51 25.91 2.60
N VAL A 11 32.54 26.61 3.18
CA VAL A 11 31.35 26.00 3.78
C VAL A 11 30.38 25.69 2.65
N ILE A 12 30.32 24.43 2.24
CA ILE A 12 29.30 23.94 1.32
C ILE A 12 28.00 23.83 2.11
N LEU A 13 27.12 24.84 2.02
CA LEU A 13 25.74 24.71 2.47
C LEU A 13 25.02 23.80 1.48
N THR A 14 24.95 22.51 1.79
CA THR A 14 23.97 21.60 1.20
C THR A 14 22.59 22.03 1.68
N ALA A 15 21.89 22.84 0.88
CA ALA A 15 20.48 23.08 1.09
C ALA A 15 19.74 21.76 0.81
N CYS A 16 19.43 20.99 1.87
CA CYS A 16 18.40 19.97 1.77
C CYS A 16 17.10 20.70 1.45
N SER A 17 16.68 20.66 0.19
CA SER A 17 15.34 21.05 -0.20
C SER A 17 14.42 19.95 0.32
N THR A 18 13.99 20.05 1.59
CA THR A 18 12.95 19.16 2.12
C THR A 18 11.65 19.55 1.45
N ALA A 19 11.36 18.94 0.30
CA ALA A 19 10.01 18.98 -0.25
C ALA A 19 9.04 18.52 0.85
N ALA A 20 7.86 19.16 0.91
CA ALA A 20 6.82 18.68 1.82
C ALA A 20 6.53 17.20 1.50
N PRO A 21 6.38 16.32 2.51
CA PRO A 21 6.07 14.91 2.26
C PRO A 21 4.83 14.78 1.39
N SER A 22 4.80 13.79 0.50
CA SER A 22 3.64 13.52 -0.34
C SER A 22 2.44 13.10 0.52
N GLU A 23 1.25 13.04 -0.08
CA GLU A 23 0.08 12.50 0.63
C GLU A 23 0.26 11.03 1.00
N LEU A 24 0.88 10.24 0.12
CA LEU A 24 1.25 8.86 0.38
C LEU A 24 2.17 8.76 1.60
N ASP A 25 3.24 9.57 1.66
CA ASP A 25 4.20 9.53 2.77
C ASP A 25 3.53 9.86 4.11
N ARG A 26 2.66 10.88 4.15
CA ARG A 26 1.97 11.29 5.38
C ARG A 26 1.03 10.20 5.89
N ASN A 27 0.29 9.56 4.98
CA ASN A 27 -0.66 8.51 5.33
C ASN A 27 0.06 7.21 5.73
N HIS A 28 1.15 6.86 5.04
CA HIS A 28 2.00 5.73 5.43
C HIS A 28 2.63 5.95 6.80
N GLN A 29 3.13 7.15 7.08
CA GLN A 29 3.64 7.49 8.41
C GLN A 29 2.53 7.40 9.48
N THR A 30 1.33 7.89 9.19
CA THR A 30 0.17 7.79 10.11
C THR A 30 -0.15 6.33 10.44
N TRP A 31 -0.09 5.45 9.44
CA TRP A 31 -0.26 4.02 9.63
C TRP A 31 0.84 3.41 10.50
N GLN A 32 2.11 3.71 10.21
CA GLN A 32 3.25 3.23 10.98
C GLN A 32 3.19 3.70 12.45
N ASP A 33 2.83 4.96 12.67
CA ASP A 33 2.72 5.56 14.01
C ASP A 33 1.59 4.94 14.85
N SER A 34 0.62 4.28 14.21
CA SER A 34 -0.44 3.56 14.93
C SER A 34 0.10 2.38 15.75
N GLY A 35 1.27 1.83 15.38
CA GLY A 35 1.88 0.68 16.05
C GLY A 35 1.05 -0.61 15.97
N ILE A 36 0.06 -0.69 15.07
CA ILE A 36 -0.81 -1.86 14.94
C ILE A 36 -0.07 -2.96 14.17
N THR A 37 0.33 -4.03 14.87
CA THR A 37 1.00 -5.18 14.25
C THR A 37 0.10 -6.38 14.03
N HIS A 38 -1.03 -6.48 14.74
CA HIS A 38 -1.99 -7.57 14.63
C HIS A 38 -3.35 -6.99 14.23
N TYR A 39 -3.90 -7.40 13.09
CA TYR A 39 -5.16 -6.86 12.58
C TYR A 39 -5.85 -7.83 11.62
N ARG A 40 -7.15 -7.60 11.44
CA ARG A 40 -7.99 -8.29 10.47
C ARG A 40 -8.79 -7.29 9.65
N PHE A 41 -9.01 -7.58 8.38
CA PHE A 41 -9.83 -6.76 7.49
C PHE A 41 -10.48 -7.60 6.39
N SER A 42 -11.45 -7.02 5.71
CA SER A 42 -12.03 -7.55 4.48
C SER A 42 -11.35 -6.89 3.28
N LEU A 43 -10.74 -7.70 2.42
CA LEU A 43 -10.13 -7.27 1.16
C LEU A 43 -11.07 -7.60 0.00
N HIS A 44 -11.41 -6.60 -0.80
CA HIS A 44 -12.09 -6.79 -2.07
C HIS A 44 -11.17 -6.38 -3.21
N ILE A 45 -10.98 -7.28 -4.17
CA ILE A 45 -10.26 -7.01 -5.42
C ILE A 45 -11.30 -7.00 -6.53
N GLY A 46 -11.58 -5.82 -7.07
CA GLY A 46 -12.53 -5.63 -8.17
C GLY A 46 -11.80 -5.58 -9.51
N CYS A 47 -12.09 -6.56 -10.36
CA CYS A 47 -11.61 -6.71 -11.73
C CYS A 47 -12.52 -7.71 -12.46
N PHE A 48 -12.35 -7.89 -13.78
CA PHE A 48 -13.02 -8.96 -14.53
C PHE A 48 -12.34 -10.33 -14.34
N CYS A 49 -12.08 -10.69 -13.07
CA CYS A 49 -11.34 -11.87 -12.68
C CYS A 49 -12.26 -13.06 -12.33
N VAL A 50 -11.73 -14.29 -12.47
CA VAL A 50 -12.49 -15.53 -12.21
C VAL A 50 -13.00 -15.69 -10.79
N PHE A 51 -12.33 -15.05 -9.82
CA PHE A 51 -12.65 -15.12 -8.40
C PHE A 51 -13.61 -14.02 -7.91
N ARG A 52 -14.11 -13.15 -8.79
CA ARG A 52 -14.90 -11.96 -8.40
C ARG A 52 -16.11 -12.28 -7.51
N ASP A 53 -16.74 -13.44 -7.73
CA ASP A 53 -17.93 -13.89 -6.98
C ASP A 53 -17.56 -14.47 -5.59
N GLN A 54 -16.27 -14.57 -5.29
CA GLN A 54 -15.72 -15.05 -4.01
C GLN A 54 -15.21 -13.91 -3.13
N MET A 55 -15.52 -12.66 -3.46
CA MET A 55 -15.12 -11.47 -2.72
C MET A 55 -16.21 -10.97 -1.76
N PRO A 56 -15.86 -10.21 -0.70
CA PRO A 56 -14.51 -9.96 -0.21
C PRO A 56 -13.95 -11.16 0.56
N ILE A 57 -12.63 -11.35 0.51
CA ILE A 57 -11.96 -12.29 1.43
C ILE A 57 -11.70 -11.61 2.77
N THR A 58 -11.61 -12.40 3.83
CA THR A 58 -11.14 -11.92 5.14
C THR A 58 -9.67 -12.25 5.30
N VAL A 59 -8.87 -11.27 5.71
CA VAL A 59 -7.43 -11.40 5.88
C VAL A 59 -7.06 -11.07 7.32
N GLU A 60 -6.24 -11.92 7.94
CA GLU A 60 -5.61 -11.67 9.23
C GLU A 60 -4.10 -11.55 9.05
N VAL A 61 -3.52 -10.51 9.65
CA VAL A 61 -2.10 -10.18 9.55
C VAL A 61 -1.56 -10.00 10.95
N GLN A 62 -0.40 -10.59 11.24
CA GLN A 62 0.32 -10.41 12.49
C GLN A 62 1.80 -10.20 12.22
N ASN A 63 2.37 -9.15 12.80
CA ASN A 63 3.78 -8.77 12.65
C ASN A 63 4.24 -8.67 11.19
N GLY A 64 3.35 -8.20 10.31
CA GLY A 64 3.62 -8.06 8.87
C GLY A 64 3.43 -9.35 8.05
N GLU A 65 3.13 -10.48 8.68
CA GLU A 65 2.90 -11.76 8.03
C GLU A 65 1.40 -12.07 7.91
N ILE A 66 1.00 -12.68 6.80
CA ILE A 66 -0.38 -13.15 6.60
C ILE A 66 -0.58 -14.41 7.46
N ILE A 67 -1.45 -14.32 8.46
CA ILE A 67 -1.81 -15.45 9.33
C ILE A 67 -2.89 -16.31 8.68
N SER A 68 -3.88 -15.68 8.02
CA SER A 68 -4.91 -16.41 7.28
C SER A 68 -5.58 -15.53 6.23
N MET A 69 -6.10 -16.20 5.20
CA MET A 69 -7.06 -15.64 4.27
C MET A 69 -8.24 -16.62 4.16
N THR A 70 -9.47 -16.13 4.27
CA THR A 70 -10.67 -16.96 4.12
C THR A 70 -11.67 -16.35 3.15
N TYR A 71 -12.32 -17.20 2.36
CA TYR A 71 -13.45 -16.81 1.54
C TYR A 71 -14.67 -16.39 2.39
N PRO A 72 -15.70 -15.76 1.78
CA PRO A 72 -16.93 -15.37 2.48
C PRO A 72 -17.66 -16.50 3.21
N ASP A 73 -17.52 -17.74 2.75
CA ASP A 73 -18.09 -18.93 3.36
C ASP A 73 -17.28 -19.47 4.56
N GLY A 74 -16.13 -18.84 4.87
CA GLY A 74 -15.20 -19.23 5.93
C GLY A 74 -14.17 -20.27 5.53
N THR A 75 -14.17 -20.73 4.28
CA THR A 75 -13.17 -21.69 3.77
C THR A 75 -11.81 -21.01 3.67
N LEU A 76 -10.75 -21.70 4.10
CA LEU A 76 -9.37 -21.21 4.01
C LEU A 76 -8.93 -21.12 2.54
N VAL A 77 -8.35 -19.98 2.16
CA VAL A 77 -7.58 -19.86 0.91
C VAL A 77 -6.21 -20.49 1.16
N ALA A 78 -6.07 -21.77 0.79
CA ALA A 78 -4.80 -22.48 0.92
C ALA A 78 -3.76 -21.98 -0.10
N GLU A 79 -2.46 -22.17 0.16
CA GLU A 79 -1.39 -21.82 -0.78
C GLU A 79 -1.52 -22.50 -2.16
N THR A 80 -2.21 -23.64 -2.21
CA THR A 80 -2.51 -24.36 -3.45
C THR A 80 -3.72 -23.81 -4.22
N ASP A 81 -4.44 -22.83 -3.67
CA ASP A 81 -5.55 -22.17 -4.35
C ASP A 81 -5.00 -21.38 -5.57
N PRO A 82 -5.59 -21.52 -6.76
CA PRO A 82 -5.14 -20.81 -7.96
C PRO A 82 -5.08 -19.28 -7.81
N SER A 83 -5.91 -18.70 -6.94
CA SER A 83 -6.00 -17.25 -6.71
C SER A 83 -5.12 -16.79 -5.55
N TYR A 84 -4.46 -17.70 -4.82
CA TYR A 84 -3.67 -17.36 -3.63
C TYR A 84 -2.60 -16.30 -3.92
N GLY A 85 -1.89 -16.44 -5.05
CA GLY A 85 -0.88 -15.48 -5.47
C GLY A 85 -1.43 -14.06 -5.54
N THR A 86 -2.50 -13.88 -6.33
CA THR A 86 -3.20 -12.60 -6.50
C THR A 86 -3.70 -12.03 -5.17
N PHE A 87 -4.33 -12.85 -4.32
CA PHE A 87 -4.84 -12.35 -3.05
C PHE A 87 -3.72 -11.94 -2.11
N SER A 88 -2.69 -12.79 -1.99
CA SER A 88 -1.58 -12.55 -1.09
C SER A 88 -0.85 -11.25 -1.46
N GLN A 89 -0.71 -10.92 -2.75
CA GLN A 89 -0.08 -9.68 -3.21
C GLN A 89 -0.69 -8.41 -2.59
N HIS A 90 -1.97 -8.43 -2.21
CA HIS A 90 -2.68 -7.28 -1.63
C HIS A 90 -3.10 -7.49 -0.16
N ALA A 91 -2.68 -8.60 0.46
CA ALA A 91 -3.20 -9.07 1.75
C ALA A 91 -2.56 -8.41 2.98
N THR A 92 -1.78 -7.33 2.85
CA THR A 92 -1.32 -6.53 3.99
C THR A 92 -1.39 -5.05 3.68
N ILE A 93 -1.55 -4.21 4.71
CA ILE A 93 -1.57 -2.76 4.51
C ILE A 93 -0.24 -2.26 3.91
N GLU A 94 0.89 -2.83 4.31
CA GLU A 94 2.20 -2.50 3.73
C GLU A 94 2.26 -2.82 2.23
N ARG A 95 1.70 -3.96 1.81
CA ARG A 95 1.64 -4.31 0.39
C ARG A 95 0.76 -3.35 -0.40
N LEU A 96 -0.35 -2.88 0.16
CA LEU A 96 -1.18 -1.85 -0.48
C LEU A 96 -0.42 -0.54 -0.66
N PHE A 97 0.41 -0.13 0.30
CA PHE A 97 1.30 1.01 0.13
C PHE A 97 2.35 0.78 -0.97
N SER A 98 2.94 -0.41 -1.04
CA SER A 98 3.89 -0.76 -2.11
C SER A 98 3.25 -0.72 -3.50
N GLU A 99 2.03 -1.24 -3.65
CA GLU A 99 1.27 -1.19 -4.91
C GLU A 99 0.94 0.25 -5.32
N LEU A 100 0.54 1.09 -4.35
CA LEU A 100 0.32 2.52 -4.60
C LEU A 100 1.59 3.24 -5.04
N GLU A 101 2.71 2.98 -4.39
CA GLU A 101 4.01 3.58 -4.75
C GLU A 101 4.39 3.21 -6.19
N ALA A 102 4.24 1.93 -6.56
CA ALA A 102 4.51 1.46 -7.90
C ALA A 102 3.60 2.11 -8.95
N GLY A 103 2.28 2.14 -8.71
CA GLY A 103 1.33 2.79 -9.61
C GLY A 103 1.63 4.28 -9.80
N LEU A 104 1.88 5.02 -8.71
CA LEU A 104 2.22 6.45 -8.76
C LEU A 104 3.61 6.72 -9.38
N ALA A 105 4.51 5.73 -9.38
CA ALA A 105 5.80 5.80 -10.06
C ALA A 105 5.70 5.57 -11.58
N GLY A 106 4.50 5.28 -12.10
CA GLY A 106 4.21 5.19 -13.52
C GLY A 106 3.90 3.78 -14.02
N ASP A 107 3.69 2.81 -13.12
CA ASP A 107 3.19 1.50 -13.52
C ASP A 107 1.74 1.58 -14.03
N ALA A 108 0.96 2.59 -13.60
CA ALA A 108 -0.38 2.86 -14.09
C ALA A 108 -0.50 4.29 -14.68
N GLU A 109 -1.36 4.48 -15.68
CA GLU A 109 -1.63 5.79 -16.30
C GLU A 109 -2.53 6.67 -15.40
N GLU A 110 -3.43 6.07 -14.63
CA GLU A 110 -4.22 6.75 -13.60
C GLU A 110 -4.26 5.95 -12.30
N VAL A 111 -4.05 6.66 -11.19
CA VAL A 111 -4.17 6.11 -9.83
C VAL A 111 -5.00 7.07 -8.98
N THR A 112 -6.02 6.54 -8.33
CA THR A 112 -6.75 7.27 -7.29
C THR A 112 -6.75 6.47 -6.00
N VAL A 113 -6.68 7.18 -4.87
CA VAL A 113 -6.61 6.58 -3.55
C VAL A 113 -7.43 7.37 -2.56
N THR A 114 -8.16 6.66 -1.72
CA THR A 114 -8.77 7.17 -0.49
C THR A 114 -8.10 6.50 0.69
N TYR A 115 -7.75 7.30 1.70
CA TYR A 115 -7.15 6.81 2.94
C TYR A 115 -8.18 6.81 4.08
N ASP A 116 -8.04 5.86 5.00
CA ASP A 116 -8.75 5.89 6.26
C ASP A 116 -8.32 7.12 7.07
N SER A 117 -9.28 7.99 7.42
CA SER A 117 -8.99 9.27 8.05
C SER A 117 -8.43 9.17 9.47
N THR A 118 -8.47 7.99 10.09
CA THR A 118 -8.04 7.77 11.48
C THR A 118 -6.66 7.14 11.54
N ARG A 119 -6.41 6.14 10.69
CA ARG A 119 -5.21 5.30 10.73
C ARG A 119 -4.33 5.45 9.48
N GLY A 120 -4.75 6.20 8.48
CA GLY A 120 -3.95 6.51 7.29
C GLY A 120 -3.72 5.35 6.32
N PHE A 121 -4.24 4.14 6.55
CA PHE A 121 -4.10 3.06 5.59
C PHE A 121 -4.95 3.33 4.33
N PRO A 122 -4.57 2.83 3.15
CA PRO A 122 -5.39 2.94 1.94
C PRO A 122 -6.69 2.14 2.11
N SER A 123 -7.83 2.81 2.11
CA SER A 123 -9.13 2.16 2.22
C SER A 123 -9.72 1.80 0.86
N GLU A 124 -9.43 2.60 -0.16
CA GLU A 124 -9.82 2.35 -1.55
C GLU A 124 -8.70 2.79 -2.48
N ILE A 125 -8.35 1.95 -3.45
CA ILE A 125 -7.37 2.23 -4.49
C ILE A 125 -7.99 1.83 -5.82
N TYR A 126 -7.82 2.67 -6.83
CA TYR A 126 -8.18 2.36 -8.20
C TYR A 126 -6.97 2.62 -9.10
N PHE A 127 -6.66 1.64 -9.93
CA PHE A 127 -5.63 1.67 -10.95
C PHE A 127 -6.30 1.51 -12.32
N ASP A 128 -5.95 2.40 -13.24
CA ASP A 128 -6.17 2.25 -14.68
C ASP A 128 -4.78 2.22 -15.33
N TYR A 129 -4.38 1.04 -15.80
CA TYR A 129 -3.01 0.82 -16.25
C TYR A 129 -2.78 1.39 -17.64
N ILE A 130 -3.78 1.30 -18.52
CA ILE A 130 -3.77 1.79 -19.89
C ILE A 130 -5.14 2.40 -20.16
N GLN A 131 -5.26 3.72 -20.14
CA GLN A 131 -6.54 4.44 -20.23
C GLN A 131 -7.35 4.17 -21.52
N ALA A 132 -6.67 3.67 -22.56
CA ALA A 132 -7.27 3.30 -23.83
C ALA A 132 -7.58 1.80 -23.98
N ALA A 133 -7.23 0.98 -22.99
CA ALA A 133 -7.62 -0.42 -22.91
C ALA A 133 -8.91 -0.54 -22.07
N ALA A 134 -9.52 -1.72 -22.12
CA ALA A 134 -10.67 -2.04 -21.29
C ALA A 134 -10.38 -3.37 -20.59
N ASP A 135 -10.93 -3.54 -19.39
CA ASP A 135 -10.76 -4.71 -18.53
C ASP A 135 -9.33 -4.87 -17.96
N ASP A 136 -8.49 -3.83 -18.03
CA ASP A 136 -7.20 -3.76 -17.34
C ASP A 136 -7.27 -3.03 -15.99
N GLU A 137 -8.41 -2.40 -15.68
CA GLU A 137 -8.59 -1.66 -14.43
C GLU A 137 -8.72 -2.59 -13.22
N ILE A 138 -8.06 -2.21 -12.13
CA ILE A 138 -8.10 -2.93 -10.86
C ILE A 138 -8.50 -1.96 -9.75
N SER A 139 -9.46 -2.40 -8.93
CA SER A 139 -9.81 -1.73 -7.68
C SER A 139 -9.46 -2.61 -6.48
N LEU A 140 -8.88 -2.01 -5.45
CA LEU A 140 -8.62 -2.64 -4.17
C LEU A 140 -9.40 -1.88 -3.10
N SER A 141 -10.13 -2.58 -2.24
CA SER A 141 -10.74 -1.93 -1.07
C SER A 141 -10.55 -2.73 0.21
N VAL A 142 -10.32 -1.99 1.29
CA VAL A 142 -10.16 -2.47 2.66
C VAL A 142 -11.36 -2.00 3.46
N SER A 143 -12.11 -2.96 3.98
CA SER A 143 -13.26 -2.69 4.85
C SER A 143 -13.19 -3.55 6.12
N ASN A 144 -14.08 -3.28 7.07
CA ASN A 144 -14.17 -4.03 8.33
C ASN A 144 -12.83 -4.15 9.10
N PHE A 145 -11.95 -3.15 8.96
CA PHE A 145 -10.65 -3.17 9.62
C PHE A 145 -10.80 -3.22 11.14
N LYS A 146 -10.08 -4.15 11.77
CA LYS A 146 -10.06 -4.34 13.21
C LYS A 146 -8.65 -4.67 13.67
N ALA A 147 -8.09 -3.81 14.52
CA ALA A 147 -6.89 -4.15 15.29
C ALA A 147 -7.22 -5.28 16.28
N LEU A 148 -6.31 -6.23 16.39
CA LEU A 148 -6.39 -7.39 17.27
C LEU A 148 -5.32 -7.27 18.37
N ASN A 149 -5.54 -8.01 19.47
CA ASN A 149 -4.63 -8.05 20.62
C ASN A 149 -3.60 -9.16 20.49
#